data_AF-A0A8S3EPH3-F1
#
_entry.id   AF-A0A8S3EPH3-F1
#
_cell.length_a   1.000
_cell.length_b   1.000
_cell.length_c   1.000
_cell.angle_alpha   90.00
_cell.angle_beta   90.00
_cell.angle_gamma   90.00
#
_symmetry.space_group_name_H-M   'P 1'
#
loop_
_entity.id
_entity.type
_entity.pdbx_description
1 polymer ?
#
loop_
_entity_poly.entity_id
_entity_poly.type
_entity_poly.pdbx_seq_one_letter_code
_entity_poly.pdbx_strand_id
1 'polypeptide(L)'
;MCRIIRGRFGRFLLLFLTLYATFGLYFLHSFNHDVDKTTIAESPVNEKTINSKNEQNKVLDLMIYQNVKNDSSNLEPIMIKGVLGNYEPKHLVKISGPGENGEGVSLKDGEEKRRGEKSVDDYGFNEVASEKISL
;
A
#
# COMPACT_ATOMS: atom_id res chain seq x y z
N MET A 1 31.75 35.04 19.98
CA MET A 1 30.98 35.77 21.02
C MET A 1 29.77 36.42 20.32
N CYS A 2 28.64 35.71 20.23
CA CYS A 2 27.48 36.16 19.46
C CYS A 2 26.82 37.38 20.12
N ARG A 3 26.82 38.53 19.43
CA ARG A 3 26.06 39.71 19.82
C ARG A 3 24.57 39.42 19.61
N ILE A 4 23.94 38.97 20.69
CA ILE A 4 22.50 38.71 20.79
C ILE A 4 21.75 39.96 20.35
N ILE A 5 20.91 39.78 19.33
CA ILE A 5 19.97 40.76 18.80
C ILE A 5 19.00 41.14 19.93
N ARG A 6 19.33 42.22 20.64
CA ARG A 6 18.57 42.83 21.76
C ARG A 6 17.35 43.62 21.26
N GLY A 7 16.66 43.10 20.23
CA GLY A 7 15.47 43.71 19.67
C GLY A 7 14.20 42.95 20.03
N ARG A 8 13.03 43.59 19.84
CA ARG A 8 11.70 42.94 19.99
C ARG A 8 11.59 41.65 19.17
N PHE A 9 12.34 41.56 18.07
CA PHE A 9 12.49 40.38 17.22
C PHE A 9 13.05 39.15 17.94
N GLY A 10 13.97 39.32 18.89
CA GLY A 10 14.54 38.22 19.66
C GLY A 10 13.49 37.52 20.54
N ARG A 11 12.48 38.26 21.02
CA ARG A 11 11.37 37.69 21.78
C ARG A 11 10.45 36.85 20.91
N PHE A 12 10.15 37.32 19.69
CA PHE A 12 9.35 36.55 18.73
C PHE A 12 10.06 35.27 18.29
N LEU A 13 11.37 35.35 18.02
CA LEU A 13 12.16 34.17 17.66
C LEU A 13 12.22 33.16 18.80
N LEU A 14 12.40 33.62 20.04
CA LEU A 14 12.39 32.74 21.22
C LEU A 14 11.03 32.05 21.38
N LEU A 15 9.93 32.79 21.25
CA LEU A 15 8.58 32.23 21.32
C LEU A 15 8.34 31.18 20.24
N PHE A 16 8.73 31.48 18.99
CA PHE A 16 8.60 30.53 17.89
C PHE A 16 9.42 29.26 18.14
N LEU A 17 10.65 29.40 18.64
CA LEU A 17 11.51 28.26 18.98
C LEU A 17 10.90 27.40 20.09
N THR A 18 10.30 28.02 21.11
CA THR A 18 9.63 27.29 22.20
C THR A 18 8.37 26.57 21.72
N LEU A 19 7.61 27.18 20.81
CA LEU A 19 6.42 26.56 20.24
C LEU A 19 6.80 25.38 19.34
N TYR A 20 7.86 25.54 18.55
CA TYR A 20 8.39 24.48 17.69
C TYR A 20 8.93 23.30 18.50
N ALA A 21 9.69 23.56 19.56
CA ALA A 21 10.23 22.51 20.43
C ALA A 21 9.13 21.73 21.16
N THR A 22 8.10 22.42 21.66
CA THR A 22 6.95 21.77 22.32
C THR A 22 6.13 20.92 21.34
N PHE A 23 5.91 21.41 20.12
CA PHE A 23 5.25 20.64 19.07
C PHE A 23 6.07 19.40 18.67
N GLY A 24 7.39 19.54 18.50
CA GLY A 24 8.28 18.41 18.18
C GLY A 24 8.30 17.33 19.25
N LEU A 25 8.33 17.72 20.54
CA LEU A 25 8.25 16.77 21.66
C LEU A 25 6.89 16.07 21.73
N TYR A 26 5.79 16.80 21.48
CA TYR A 26 4.45 16.20 21.40
C TYR A 26 4.33 15.18 20.27
N PHE A 27 4.85 15.53 19.08
CA PHE A 27 4.88 14.64 17.92
C PHE A 27 5.71 13.38 18.22
N LEU A 28 6.90 13.52 18.80
CA LEU A 28 7.76 12.38 19.15
C LEU A 28 7.11 11.46 20.20
N HIS A 29 6.41 12.04 21.18
CA HIS A 29 5.63 11.28 22.15
C HIS A 29 4.47 10.52 21.51
N SER A 30 3.80 11.11 20.50
CA SER A 30 2.74 10.44 19.74
C SER A 30 3.27 9.23 18.96
N PHE A 31 4.48 9.30 18.40
CA PHE A 31 5.09 8.19 17.67
C PHE A 31 5.45 7.01 18.56
N ASN A 32 5.96 7.25 19.77
CA ASN A 32 6.29 6.17 20.70
C ASN A 32 5.07 5.36 21.15
N HIS A 33 3.86 5.89 21.02
CA HIS A 33 2.64 5.19 21.41
C HIS A 33 2.14 4.17 20.36
N ASP A 34 2.68 4.20 19.13
CA ASP A 34 2.29 3.29 18.03
C ASP A 34 3.31 2.16 17.76
N VAL A 35 4.49 2.19 18.38
CA VAL A 35 5.55 1.17 18.13
C VAL A 35 5.29 -0.16 18.84
N ASP A 36 4.43 -0.20 19.86
CA ASP A 36 4.13 -1.43 20.62
C ASP A 36 3.17 -2.41 19.89
N LYS A 37 2.75 -2.12 18.65
CA LYS A 37 1.82 -2.98 17.89
C LYS A 37 2.39 -3.67 16.67
N THR A 38 3.70 -3.68 16.45
CA THR A 38 4.28 -4.47 15.36
C THR A 38 5.40 -5.38 15.83
N THR A 39 5.06 -6.33 16.70
CA THR A 39 5.80 -7.59 16.81
C THR A 39 5.08 -8.63 15.95
N ILE A 40 5.45 -8.72 14.67
CA ILE A 40 5.35 -9.99 13.94
C ILE A 40 6.78 -10.44 13.72
N ALA A 41 7.28 -11.19 14.71
CA ALA A 41 8.40 -12.08 14.50
C ALA A 41 7.98 -13.09 13.41
N GLU A 42 8.74 -13.15 12.31
CA GLU A 42 8.70 -14.27 11.39
C GLU A 42 9.11 -15.53 12.15
N SER A 43 8.11 -16.24 12.69
CA SER A 43 8.29 -17.57 13.25
C SER A 43 8.45 -18.55 12.07
N PRO A 44 9.42 -19.48 12.09
CA PRO A 44 9.57 -20.47 11.04
C PRO A 44 8.29 -21.30 10.91
N VAL A 45 7.74 -21.32 9.69
CA VAL A 45 6.50 -22.00 9.33
C VAL A 45 6.66 -23.52 9.53
N ASN A 46 5.91 -24.07 10.48
CA ASN A 46 5.87 -25.50 10.77
C ASN A 46 5.04 -26.23 9.69
N GLU A 47 5.71 -27.03 8.86
CA GLU A 47 5.14 -27.83 7.75
C GLU A 47 3.92 -28.69 8.13
N LYS A 48 3.81 -29.13 9.39
CA LYS A 48 2.68 -29.97 9.82
C LYS A 48 1.34 -29.23 9.81
N THR A 49 1.33 -27.91 9.98
CA THR A 49 0.11 -27.09 9.97
C THR A 49 -0.40 -26.84 8.55
N ILE A 50 0.48 -26.90 7.53
CA ILE A 50 0.12 -26.70 6.12
C ILE A 50 -0.67 -27.90 5.59
N ASN A 51 -0.27 -29.11 5.97
CA ASN A 51 -0.91 -30.33 5.47
C ASN A 51 -2.35 -30.50 6.00
N SER A 52 -2.60 -30.15 7.26
CA SER A 52 -3.95 -30.24 7.86
C SER A 52 -4.95 -29.25 7.24
N LYS A 53 -4.51 -28.04 6.88
CA LYS A 53 -5.37 -27.04 6.23
C LYS A 53 -5.71 -27.42 4.78
N ASN A 54 -4.78 -28.06 4.06
CA ASN A 54 -5.01 -28.48 2.67
C ASN A 54 -6.07 -29.58 2.54
N GLU A 55 -6.17 -30.51 3.50
CA GLU A 55 -7.21 -31.54 3.47
C GLU A 55 -8.60 -30.97 3.79
N GLN A 56 -8.69 -30.04 4.76
CA GLN A 56 -9.96 -29.39 5.09
C GLN A 56 -10.51 -28.57 3.92
N ASN A 57 -9.64 -27.85 3.20
CA ASN A 57 -10.05 -27.09 2.01
C ASN A 57 -10.57 -28.01 0.88
N LYS A 58 -9.95 -29.17 0.66
CA LYS A 58 -10.44 -30.13 -0.35
C LYS A 58 -11.84 -30.67 -0.06
N VAL A 59 -12.14 -30.95 1.21
CA VAL A 59 -13.47 -31.45 1.61
C VAL A 59 -14.53 -30.37 1.44
N LEU A 60 -14.21 -29.12 1.78
CA LEU A 60 -15.10 -27.97 1.60
C LEU A 60 -15.38 -27.70 0.10
N ASP A 61 -14.35 -27.72 -0.74
CA ASP A 61 -14.48 -27.56 -2.20
C ASP A 61 -15.40 -28.63 -2.82
N LEU A 62 -15.28 -29.88 -2.37
CA LEU A 62 -16.12 -30.99 -2.84
C LEU A 62 -17.59 -30.82 -2.43
N MET A 63 -17.86 -30.33 -1.21
CA MET A 63 -19.24 -30.07 -0.76
C MET A 63 -19.90 -28.92 -1.52
N ILE A 64 -19.16 -27.85 -1.81
CA ILE A 64 -19.66 -26.71 -2.58
C ILE A 64 -19.99 -27.15 -4.01
N TYR A 65 -19.10 -27.91 -4.65
CA TYR A 65 -19.29 -28.37 -6.03
C TYR A 65 -20.53 -29.27 -6.20
N GLN A 66 -20.83 -30.11 -5.21
CA GLN A 66 -22.01 -30.99 -5.25
C GLN A 66 -23.32 -30.23 -5.08
N ASN A 67 -23.36 -29.18 -4.26
CA ASN A 67 -24.55 -28.34 -4.08
C ASN A 67 -24.83 -27.44 -5.29
N VAL A 68 -23.78 -26.95 -5.97
CA VAL A 68 -23.89 -26.07 -7.15
C VAL A 68 -24.45 -26.79 -8.38
N LYS A 69 -24.22 -28.10 -8.53
CA LYS A 69 -24.62 -28.86 -9.71
C LYS A 69 -26.14 -29.09 -9.83
N ASN A 70 -26.89 -28.89 -8.75
CA ASN A 70 -28.33 -29.19 -8.70
C ASN A 70 -29.23 -27.99 -9.05
N ASP A 71 -28.70 -26.77 -9.16
CA ASP A 71 -29.50 -25.59 -9.50
C ASP A 71 -28.66 -24.56 -10.29
N SER A 72 -28.40 -24.88 -11.56
CA SER A 72 -27.55 -24.05 -12.44
C SER A 72 -28.20 -22.73 -12.88
N SER A 73 -29.43 -22.45 -12.44
CA SER A 73 -30.22 -21.29 -12.88
C SER A 73 -29.97 -20.02 -12.07
N ASN A 74 -29.49 -20.12 -10.82
CA ASN A 74 -29.34 -18.96 -9.92
C ASN A 74 -28.15 -19.15 -8.96
N LEU A 75 -26.93 -19.16 -9.49
CA LEU A 75 -25.73 -19.27 -8.67
C LEU A 75 -25.25 -17.87 -8.26
N GLU A 76 -25.46 -17.52 -7.00
CA GLU A 76 -24.81 -16.36 -6.37
C GLU A 76 -23.37 -16.71 -5.95
N PRO A 77 -22.42 -15.78 -6.06
CA PRO A 77 -21.06 -16.00 -5.57
C PRO A 77 -21.04 -16.11 -4.04
N ILE A 78 -20.39 -17.16 -3.51
CA ILE A 78 -20.26 -17.38 -2.06
C ILE A 78 -18.87 -16.93 -1.61
N MET A 79 -18.82 -15.98 -0.69
CA MET A 79 -17.58 -15.54 -0.04
C MET A 79 -17.22 -16.48 1.12
N ILE A 80 -16.09 -17.19 0.99
CA ILE A 80 -15.61 -18.14 2.00
C ILE A 80 -14.38 -17.56 2.70
N LYS A 81 -14.49 -17.33 4.01
CA LYS A 81 -13.43 -16.69 4.79
C LYS A 81 -12.18 -17.57 4.85
N GLY A 82 -11.04 -17.04 4.40
CA GLY A 82 -9.74 -17.70 4.51
C GLY A 82 -9.43 -18.74 3.43
N VAL A 83 -10.33 -18.88 2.45
CA VAL A 83 -10.10 -19.72 1.25
C VAL A 83 -9.82 -18.80 0.09
N LEU A 84 -8.68 -19.02 -0.59
CA LEU A 84 -8.39 -18.35 -1.86
C LEU A 84 -9.39 -18.86 -2.88
N GLY A 85 -10.08 -17.96 -3.57
CA GLY A 85 -11.13 -18.34 -4.51
C GLY A 85 -10.60 -19.07 -5.74
N ASN A 86 -11.53 -19.35 -6.66
CA ASN A 86 -11.27 -20.15 -7.86
C ASN A 86 -10.86 -19.31 -9.09
N TYR A 87 -10.85 -17.99 -8.99
CA TYR A 87 -10.47 -17.07 -10.08
C TYR A 87 -9.15 -16.33 -9.81
N GLU A 88 -8.64 -16.43 -8.59
CA GLU A 88 -7.40 -15.80 -8.17
C GLU A 88 -6.19 -16.55 -8.74
N PRO A 89 -5.16 -15.82 -9.20
CA PRO A 89 -3.96 -16.45 -9.71
C PRO A 89 -3.25 -17.23 -8.59
N LYS A 90 -2.98 -18.51 -8.85
CA LYS A 90 -2.28 -19.39 -7.89
C LYS A 90 -0.83 -18.99 -7.66
N HIS A 91 -0.22 -18.32 -8.64
CA HIS A 91 1.14 -17.84 -8.58
C HIS A 91 1.15 -16.34 -8.87
N LEU A 92 1.67 -15.57 -7.92
CA LEU A 92 1.87 -14.14 -8.11
C LEU A 92 3.08 -13.96 -9.04
N VAL A 93 2.85 -13.35 -10.20
CA VAL A 93 3.94 -12.87 -11.04
C VAL A 93 4.45 -11.59 -10.39
N LYS A 94 5.65 -11.63 -9.83
CA LYS A 94 6.32 -10.42 -9.32
C LYS A 94 6.85 -9.63 -10.50
N ILE A 95 6.06 -8.69 -10.98
CA ILE A 95 6.51 -7.67 -11.93
C ILE A 95 7.10 -6.54 -11.09
N SER A 96 8.30 -6.10 -11.45
CA SER A 96 8.96 -4.95 -10.82
C SER A 96 9.21 -3.91 -11.90
N GLY A 97 8.69 -2.71 -11.70
CA GLY A 97 8.82 -1.63 -12.66
C GLY A 97 8.06 -0.39 -12.22
N PRO A 98 8.21 0.73 -12.96
CA PRO A 98 7.43 1.93 -12.73
C PRO A 98 5.93 1.62 -12.87
N GLY A 99 5.10 2.05 -11.92
CA GLY A 99 3.65 1.88 -11.99
C GLY A 99 3.11 0.60 -11.34
N GLU A 100 3.98 -0.36 -11.02
CA GLU A 100 3.56 -1.62 -10.39
C GLU A 100 3.00 -1.39 -8.98
N ASN A 101 2.05 -2.23 -8.57
CA ASN A 101 1.36 -2.12 -7.27
C ASN A 101 0.66 -0.76 -7.04
N GLY A 102 0.37 0.00 -8.11
CA GLY A 102 -0.25 1.32 -8.01
C GLY A 102 0.72 2.43 -7.60
N GLU A 103 2.03 2.20 -7.68
CA GLU A 103 3.01 3.27 -7.44
C GLU A 103 2.91 4.36 -8.52
N GLY A 104 2.99 5.63 -8.09
CA GLY A 104 2.94 6.76 -9.01
C GLY A 104 4.20 6.86 -9.89
N VAL A 105 4.02 7.16 -11.18
CA VAL A 105 5.12 7.40 -12.12
C VAL A 105 5.29 8.89 -12.38
N SER A 106 6.45 9.42 -11.99
CA SER A 106 6.81 10.83 -12.24
C SER A 106 7.68 10.95 -13.49
N LEU A 107 7.34 11.93 -14.34
CA LEU A 107 8.16 12.32 -15.48
C LEU A 107 9.32 13.21 -15.02
N LYS A 108 10.47 13.12 -15.69
CA LYS A 108 11.58 14.04 -15.46
C LYS A 108 11.24 15.42 -16.02
N ASP A 109 11.84 16.45 -15.44
CA ASP A 109 11.66 17.82 -15.88
C ASP A 109 12.17 18.05 -17.32
N GLY A 110 11.74 19.15 -17.93
CA GLY A 110 12.12 19.56 -19.29
C GLY A 110 11.20 18.97 -20.37
N GLU A 111 11.79 18.48 -21.46
CA GLU A 111 11.04 18.00 -22.63
C GLU A 111 10.14 16.80 -22.32
N GLU A 112 10.52 15.93 -21.38
CA GLU A 112 9.70 14.78 -21.03
C GLU A 112 8.39 15.21 -20.38
N LYS A 113 8.45 16.08 -19.37
CA LYS A 113 7.27 16.69 -18.76
C LYS A 113 6.41 17.45 -19.76
N ARG A 114 7.02 18.25 -20.65
CA ARG A 114 6.29 19.02 -21.67
C ARG A 114 5.50 18.13 -22.63
N ARG A 115 6.08 16.98 -23.02
CA ARG A 115 5.36 15.97 -23.83
C ARG A 115 4.22 15.32 -23.05
N GLY A 116 4.43 15.03 -21.76
CA GLY A 116 3.38 14.52 -20.88
C GLY A 116 2.20 15.49 -20.77
N GLU A 117 2.47 16.76 -20.49
CA GLU A 117 1.45 17.82 -20.44
C GLU A 117 0.69 17.92 -21.76
N LYS A 118 1.39 17.95 -22.89
CA LYS A 118 0.75 17.96 -24.22
C LYS A 118 -0.13 16.74 -24.47
N SER A 119 0.30 15.54 -24.04
CA SER A 119 -0.51 14.31 -24.20
C SER A 119 -1.80 14.35 -23.37
N VAL A 120 -1.74 14.96 -22.18
CA VAL A 120 -2.94 15.18 -21.36
C VAL A 120 -3.89 16.15 -22.04
N ASP A 121 -3.36 17.22 -22.65
CA ASP A 121 -4.19 18.18 -23.40
C ASP A 121 -4.83 17.54 -24.64
N ASP A 122 -4.08 16.69 -25.36
CA ASP A 122 -4.53 16.07 -26.61
C ASP A 122 -5.51 14.91 -26.37
N TYR A 123 -5.26 14.07 -25.35
CA TYR A 123 -5.95 12.78 -25.15
C TYR A 123 -6.65 12.62 -23.80
N GLY A 124 -6.45 13.54 -22.86
CA GLY A 124 -6.99 13.46 -21.50
C GLY A 124 -6.25 12.51 -20.56
N PHE A 125 -5.12 11.93 -20.99
CA PHE A 125 -4.26 11.09 -20.16
C PHE A 125 -2.79 11.29 -20.49
N ASN A 126 -1.91 10.96 -19.53
CA ASN A 126 -0.47 11.12 -19.70
C ASN A 126 0.12 9.88 -20.40
N GLU A 127 0.12 9.90 -21.73
CA GLU A 127 0.66 8.83 -22.58
C GLU A 127 2.13 8.53 -22.25
N VAL A 128 2.95 9.58 -22.07
CA VAL A 128 4.38 9.44 -21.76
C VAL A 128 4.63 8.73 -20.44
N ALA A 129 3.75 8.92 -19.45
CA ALA A 129 3.81 8.15 -18.21
C ALA A 129 3.33 6.71 -18.42
N SER A 130 2.27 6.50 -19.21
CA SER A 130 1.71 5.18 -19.53
C SER A 130 2.71 4.29 -20.27
N GLU A 131 3.51 4.84 -21.19
CA GLU A 131 4.55 4.09 -21.93
C GLU A 131 5.63 3.49 -21.04
N LYS A 132 5.80 4.01 -19.82
CA LYS A 132 6.79 3.51 -18.84
C LYS A 132 6.25 2.36 -17.99
N ILE A 133 4.95 2.13 -18.02
CA ILE A 133 4.27 1.09 -17.23
C ILE A 133 4.21 -0.18 -18.07
N SER A 134 4.48 -1.33 -17.45
CA SER A 134 4.40 -2.62 -18.16
C SER A 134 2.97 -2.92 -18.60
N LEU A 135 2.85 -3.60 -19.74
CA LEU A 135 1.60 -4.21 -20.21
C LEU A 135 1.37 -5.58 -19.58
#